data_AF-A0A939FUR7-F1
#
_entry.id   AF-A0A939FUR7-F1
#
_cell.length_a   1.000
_cell.length_b   1.000
_cell.length_c   1.000
_cell.angle_alpha   90.00
_cell.angle_beta   90.00
_cell.angle_gamma   90.00
#
_symmetry.space_group_name_H-M   'P 1'
#
loop_
_entity.id
_entity.type
_entity.pdbx_description
1 polymer ?
#
loop_
_entity_poly.entity_id
_entity_poly.type
_entity_poly.pdbx_seq_one_letter_code
_entity_poly.pdbx_strand_id
1 'polypeptide(L)'
;MILQQLHYTSTAVAPGPNGSGFRFTAASPELPITLLGEAEQLIAYEPPSDAPGCPSAEELAVFPVAFSHNRLSDGSRLLCRTVRTGPGRVGRHGNFHAHAVRLPEGGGLPGGLLPIEAWESPSWADRTPNGGIPQPLDGLVPARRIDKAGLFAFVHARAERLESFLTDVRTLFRTPDAQQILVIERDSAHIAHWVAIASAVLPRDLADRLTFTTYTRRPMLARHQIVGAFPDADFDYVSAAAQHRYRVHDCTGGPCSPARAERDLWAAVAARVWLAGHPALFAEAARRTGVGPETADEADRLAALAAREGIALDSNGRTAAARWTRDQAQRGDLGPELRSRLLTTLAAGGTDRTPEEWTVLASLAEEFSRLASRTAAAPLRRDLRAELARAAEAPDTPLVRFLTLLRLAKALRVDHTPVLPVLTARLTAVLLDDTAPDRKVVRAAIDAHHELRTAVLDGLDHTAATGDPRPITRLLAAELPGADLTGRPHLRMAAAMDGRPAPTATTARPCCTPSSRPPAPTSRRRRPCCARPSGSSGATHRSPPPRPTRCSTRSPTAGTTRTASPRRSYAPPSTAPARTRWRPGWRRTCSRA
;
A
#
# COMPACT_ATOMS: atom_id res chain seq x y z
N MET A 1 18.83 17.14 -31.50
CA MET A 1 19.66 17.66 -30.39
C MET A 1 20.78 16.66 -30.23
N ILE A 2 22.03 17.08 -30.34
CA ILE A 2 23.18 16.17 -30.25
C ILE A 2 23.56 16.03 -28.77
N LEU A 3 23.73 14.79 -28.31
CA LEU A 3 24.13 14.47 -26.95
C LEU A 3 25.63 14.72 -26.76
N GLN A 4 25.98 15.37 -25.65
CA GLN A 4 27.37 15.63 -25.29
C GLN A 4 28.01 14.34 -24.75
N GLN A 5 29.16 13.96 -25.30
CA GLN A 5 29.83 12.69 -25.04
C GLN A 5 31.21 12.89 -24.44
N LEU A 6 31.63 11.93 -23.61
CA LEU A 6 32.98 11.81 -23.11
C LEU A 6 33.45 10.35 -23.15
N HIS A 7 34.74 10.17 -23.42
CA HIS A 7 35.41 8.89 -23.44
C HIS A 7 36.63 8.95 -22.52
N TYR A 8 36.74 7.96 -21.66
CA TYR A 8 37.82 7.84 -20.69
C TYR A 8 38.44 6.45 -20.77
N THR A 9 39.74 6.37 -20.56
CA THR A 9 40.43 5.08 -20.44
C THR A 9 41.51 5.12 -19.37
N SER A 10 41.71 3.96 -18.74
CA SER A 10 42.87 3.70 -17.88
C SER A 10 44.10 3.21 -18.65
N THR A 11 44.09 3.27 -19.99
CA THR A 11 45.27 2.99 -20.82
C THR A 11 46.14 4.24 -21.00
N ALA A 12 47.46 4.08 -20.82
CA ALA A 12 48.44 5.04 -21.29
C ALA A 12 48.62 4.89 -22.81
N VAL A 13 47.74 5.51 -23.61
CA VAL A 13 47.96 5.61 -25.06
C VAL A 13 48.98 6.74 -25.30
N ALA A 14 50.26 6.34 -25.49
CA ALA A 14 51.43 7.17 -25.85
C ALA A 14 52.08 8.04 -24.72
N PRO A 15 53.43 8.24 -24.77
CA PRO A 15 54.18 9.00 -23.77
C PRO A 15 53.98 10.51 -23.97
N GLY A 16 52.91 11.06 -23.40
CA GLY A 16 52.84 12.49 -23.10
C GLY A 16 53.61 12.80 -21.80
N PRO A 17 54.18 14.00 -21.64
CA PRO A 17 55.29 14.30 -20.71
C PRO A 17 55.03 14.03 -19.23
N ASN A 18 53.78 13.78 -18.81
CA ASN A 18 53.39 13.72 -17.41
C ASN A 18 52.90 12.34 -16.90
N GLY A 19 53.22 11.23 -17.57
CA GLY A 19 53.31 9.89 -16.95
C GLY A 19 52.09 9.25 -16.24
N SER A 20 50.94 9.91 -16.07
CA SER A 20 49.75 9.30 -15.46
C SER A 20 48.91 8.57 -16.52
N GLY A 21 48.59 7.29 -16.25
CA GLY A 21 47.91 6.37 -17.16
C GLY A 21 46.38 6.46 -17.17
N PHE A 22 45.82 7.62 -16.86
CA PHE A 22 44.38 7.86 -16.73
C PHE A 22 44.03 9.16 -17.44
N ARG A 23 43.26 9.11 -18.54
CA ARG A 23 42.99 10.29 -19.38
C ARG A 23 41.64 10.21 -20.11
N PHE A 24 41.01 11.37 -20.27
CA PHE A 24 39.96 11.57 -21.28
C PHE A 24 40.61 11.50 -22.66
N THR A 25 40.06 10.63 -23.52
CA THR A 25 40.59 10.41 -24.88
C THR A 25 39.79 11.12 -25.95
N ALA A 26 38.52 11.43 -25.66
CA ALA A 26 37.64 12.21 -26.51
C ALA A 26 36.57 12.88 -25.65
N ALA A 27 36.22 14.12 -25.94
CA ALA A 27 35.14 14.83 -25.27
C ALA A 27 34.49 15.83 -26.24
N SER A 28 33.17 16.02 -26.13
CA SER A 28 32.48 17.09 -26.87
C SER A 28 33.05 18.46 -26.49
N PRO A 29 33.35 19.35 -27.45
CA PRO A 29 34.00 20.64 -27.19
C PRO A 29 33.25 21.55 -26.22
N GLU A 30 31.93 21.39 -26.12
CA GLU A 30 31.05 22.23 -25.31
C GLU A 30 30.97 21.78 -23.83
N LEU A 31 31.73 20.75 -23.43
CA LEU A 31 31.75 20.27 -22.05
C LEU A 31 32.66 21.13 -21.15
N PRO A 32 32.15 21.63 -20.00
CA PRO A 32 32.97 22.37 -19.04
C PRO A 32 34.08 21.50 -18.43
N ILE A 33 35.29 22.07 -18.25
CA ILE A 33 36.43 21.37 -17.65
C ILE A 33 36.15 20.92 -16.20
N THR A 34 35.40 21.72 -15.43
CA THR A 34 35.00 21.39 -14.06
C THR A 34 34.19 20.09 -13.99
N LEU A 35 33.38 19.82 -15.01
CA LEU A 35 32.58 18.61 -15.14
C LEU A 35 33.48 17.39 -15.40
N LEU A 36 34.57 17.55 -16.15
CA LEU A 36 35.51 16.45 -16.41
C LEU A 36 36.15 15.94 -15.11
N GLY A 37 36.53 16.85 -14.20
CA GLY A 37 37.08 16.48 -12.89
C GLY A 37 36.07 15.72 -12.00
N GLU A 38 34.80 16.15 -11.99
CA GLU A 38 33.74 15.44 -11.28
C GLU A 38 33.43 14.08 -11.94
N ALA A 39 33.36 14.04 -13.27
CA ALA A 39 33.10 12.81 -14.04
C ALA A 39 34.19 11.75 -13.81
N GLU A 40 35.46 12.12 -13.73
CA GLU A 40 36.56 11.19 -13.45
C GLU A 40 36.35 10.40 -12.15
N GLN A 41 35.80 11.04 -11.11
CA GLN A 41 35.52 10.39 -9.82
C GLN A 41 34.35 9.38 -9.90
N LEU A 42 33.45 9.54 -10.87
CA LEU A 42 32.24 8.72 -11.05
C LEU A 42 32.43 7.54 -12.00
N ILE A 43 33.46 7.60 -12.85
CA ILE A 43 33.72 6.67 -13.95
C ILE A 43 34.64 5.49 -13.55
N ALA A 44 35.24 5.57 -12.37
CA ALA A 44 36.17 4.57 -11.86
C ALA A 44 35.57 3.15 -11.87
N TYR A 45 36.38 2.19 -12.29
CA TYR A 45 36.02 0.78 -12.34
C TYR A 45 37.09 -0.07 -11.68
N GLU A 46 36.66 -0.96 -10.79
CA GLU A 46 37.49 -1.94 -10.12
C GLU A 46 36.87 -3.32 -10.35
N PRO A 47 37.63 -4.30 -10.86
CA PRO A 47 37.08 -5.62 -11.19
C PRO A 47 36.76 -6.46 -9.94
N PRO A 48 36.05 -7.60 -10.10
CA PRO A 48 35.89 -8.59 -9.04
C PRO A 48 37.22 -9.07 -8.46
N SER A 49 37.19 -9.63 -7.26
CA SER A 49 38.36 -9.92 -6.40
C SER A 49 39.16 -11.09 -6.93
N ASP A 50 38.43 -12.01 -7.54
CA ASP A 50 38.84 -13.23 -8.19
C ASP A 50 39.15 -13.01 -9.68
N ALA A 51 39.04 -11.77 -10.17
CA ALA A 51 39.29 -11.46 -11.56
C ALA A 51 40.75 -11.77 -11.95
N PRO A 52 40.98 -12.49 -13.06
CA PRO A 52 42.33 -12.78 -13.52
C PRO A 52 43.07 -11.49 -13.87
N GLY A 53 44.38 -11.44 -13.57
CA GLY A 53 45.22 -10.28 -13.87
C GLY A 53 45.38 -10.02 -15.38
N CYS A 54 45.36 -11.08 -16.18
CA CYS A 54 45.43 -11.06 -17.64
C CYS A 54 44.26 -11.87 -18.23
N PRO A 55 43.05 -11.31 -18.31
CA PRO A 55 41.89 -12.00 -18.85
C PRO A 55 42.04 -12.23 -20.37
N SER A 56 41.64 -13.41 -20.81
CA SER A 56 41.36 -13.77 -22.20
C SER A 56 40.12 -13.02 -22.73
N ALA A 57 39.88 -13.08 -24.04
CA ALA A 57 38.71 -12.45 -24.66
C ALA A 57 37.38 -13.04 -24.14
N GLU A 58 37.33 -14.35 -23.89
CA GLU A 58 36.15 -15.02 -23.33
C GLU A 58 35.92 -14.60 -21.88
N GLU A 59 36.99 -14.53 -21.07
CA GLU A 59 36.88 -14.04 -19.69
C GLU A 59 36.44 -12.58 -19.65
N LEU A 60 36.98 -11.72 -20.53
CA LEU A 60 36.57 -10.31 -20.66
C LEU A 60 35.07 -10.14 -20.93
N ALA A 61 34.45 -11.05 -21.68
CA ALA A 61 33.02 -11.00 -21.98
C ALA A 61 32.13 -11.26 -20.75
N VAL A 62 32.69 -11.87 -19.69
CA VAL A 62 31.99 -12.19 -18.44
C VAL A 62 32.22 -11.11 -17.36
N PHE A 63 33.14 -10.16 -17.57
CA PHE A 63 33.34 -9.07 -16.61
C PHE A 63 32.07 -8.23 -16.47
N PRO A 64 31.76 -7.77 -15.25
CA PRO A 64 30.59 -6.94 -15.05
C PRO A 64 30.71 -5.64 -15.85
N VAL A 65 29.62 -5.27 -16.50
CA VAL A 65 29.49 -3.93 -17.04
C VAL A 65 29.13 -3.02 -15.86
N ALA A 66 29.76 -1.86 -15.72
CA ALA A 66 29.32 -0.86 -14.76
C ALA A 66 28.56 0.23 -15.51
N PHE A 67 27.30 0.43 -15.17
CA PHE A 67 26.52 1.52 -15.75
C PHE A 67 25.89 2.30 -14.64
N SER A 68 26.09 3.60 -14.72
CA SER A 68 25.68 4.51 -13.68
C SER A 68 24.90 5.66 -14.28
N HIS A 69 23.88 6.05 -13.54
CA HIS A 69 23.14 7.28 -13.76
C HIS A 69 23.40 8.20 -12.57
N ASN A 70 24.14 9.27 -12.83
CA ASN A 70 24.68 10.15 -11.80
C ASN A 70 24.03 11.52 -11.88
N ARG A 71 23.87 12.16 -10.72
CA ARG A 71 23.56 13.59 -10.64
C ARG A 71 24.86 14.35 -10.41
N LEU A 72 25.09 15.38 -11.21
CA LEU A 72 26.27 16.25 -11.13
C LEU A 72 25.98 17.50 -10.30
N SER A 73 27.04 18.19 -9.88
CA SER A 73 27.00 19.41 -9.08
C SER A 73 26.27 20.58 -9.75
N ASP A 74 26.28 20.63 -11.08
CA ASP A 74 25.60 21.64 -11.91
C ASP A 74 24.11 21.34 -12.16
N GLY A 75 23.55 20.30 -11.52
CA GLY A 75 22.17 19.86 -11.73
C GLY A 75 21.96 19.00 -12.98
N SER A 76 22.96 18.88 -13.85
CA SER A 76 22.94 17.98 -14.99
C SER A 76 23.12 16.51 -14.55
N ARG A 77 22.94 15.59 -15.48
CA ARG A 77 23.05 14.15 -15.22
C ARG A 77 24.07 13.52 -16.16
N LEU A 78 24.73 12.47 -15.66
CA LEU A 78 25.73 11.74 -16.41
C LEU A 78 25.35 10.26 -16.46
N LEU A 79 25.07 9.76 -17.67
CA LEU A 79 24.97 8.33 -17.94
C LEU A 79 26.33 7.81 -18.36
N CYS A 80 26.88 6.86 -17.64
CA CYS A 80 28.20 6.30 -17.94
C CYS A 80 28.10 4.80 -18.07
N ARG A 81 28.68 4.24 -19.14
CA ARG A 81 28.94 2.80 -19.29
C ARG A 81 30.44 2.56 -19.27
N THR A 82 30.90 1.77 -18.30
CA THR A 82 32.29 1.37 -18.15
C THR A 82 32.43 -0.13 -18.34
N VAL A 83 33.37 -0.53 -19.20
CA VAL A 83 33.67 -1.92 -19.53
C VAL A 83 35.15 -2.21 -19.46
N ARG A 84 35.45 -3.48 -19.23
CA ARG A 84 36.79 -4.01 -19.27
C ARG A 84 37.27 -4.18 -20.72
N THR A 85 38.47 -3.70 -21.05
CA THR A 85 38.95 -3.69 -22.45
C THR A 85 40.24 -4.46 -22.71
N GLY A 86 40.95 -4.93 -21.68
CA GLY A 86 42.14 -5.75 -21.91
C GLY A 86 42.97 -6.08 -20.68
N PRO A 87 44.01 -6.91 -20.84
CA PRO A 87 44.93 -7.28 -19.77
C PRO A 87 45.69 -6.05 -19.25
N GLY A 88 46.05 -6.11 -17.97
CA GLY A 88 46.92 -5.11 -17.39
C GLY A 88 48.36 -5.31 -17.82
N ARG A 89 49.20 -4.30 -17.59
CA ARG A 89 50.64 -4.59 -17.43
C ARG A 89 50.82 -5.41 -16.15
N VAL A 90 51.82 -6.29 -16.15
CA VAL A 90 52.20 -7.11 -14.99
C VAL A 90 52.20 -6.26 -13.70
N GLY A 91 51.42 -6.67 -12.70
CA GLY A 91 51.31 -5.99 -11.41
C GLY A 91 50.24 -4.89 -11.29
N ARG A 92 49.41 -4.64 -12.31
CA ARG A 92 48.23 -3.75 -12.21
C ARG A 92 46.96 -4.46 -12.66
N HIS A 93 45.86 -4.27 -11.92
CA HIS A 93 44.51 -4.54 -12.41
C HIS A 93 44.33 -3.72 -13.69
N GLY A 94 44.34 -4.38 -14.84
CA GLY A 94 44.45 -3.76 -16.18
C GLY A 94 43.42 -2.72 -16.65
N ASN A 95 43.08 -2.73 -17.93
CA ASN A 95 42.46 -1.58 -18.59
C ASN A 95 40.93 -1.61 -18.65
N PHE A 96 40.31 -0.44 -18.50
CA PHE A 96 38.89 -0.21 -18.75
C PHE A 96 38.68 0.98 -19.68
N HIS A 97 37.53 0.98 -20.34
CA HIS A 97 37.02 2.09 -21.13
C HIS A 97 35.66 2.50 -20.61
N ALA A 98 35.46 3.80 -20.51
CA ALA A 98 34.16 4.37 -20.19
C ALA A 98 33.71 5.30 -21.29
N HIS A 99 32.46 5.13 -21.71
CA HIS A 99 31.74 6.05 -22.56
C HIS A 99 30.60 6.64 -21.73
N ALA A 100 30.57 7.97 -21.63
CA ALA A 100 29.50 8.66 -20.90
C ALA A 100 28.84 9.76 -21.73
N VAL A 101 27.58 10.00 -21.42
CA VAL A 101 26.70 10.95 -22.06
C VAL A 101 26.15 11.89 -21.01
N ARG A 102 26.29 13.20 -21.23
CA ARG A 102 25.71 14.23 -20.37
C ARG A 102 24.30 14.58 -20.83
N LEU A 103 23.38 14.62 -19.88
CA LEU A 103 22.01 15.10 -20.04
C LEU A 103 21.86 16.44 -19.31
N PRO A 104 21.34 17.49 -19.94
CA PRO A 104 21.17 18.79 -19.29
C PRO A 104 20.18 18.71 -18.12
N GLU A 105 20.24 19.70 -17.23
CA GLU A 105 19.29 19.82 -16.13
C GLU A 105 17.84 19.87 -16.67
N GLY A 106 16.94 19.09 -16.08
CA GLY A 106 15.56 18.96 -16.54
C GLY A 106 15.37 18.20 -17.85
N GLY A 107 16.42 17.95 -18.63
CA GLY A 107 16.36 17.23 -19.90
C GLY A 107 16.44 15.71 -19.74
N GLY A 108 15.42 14.98 -20.19
CA GLY A 108 15.44 13.52 -20.29
C GLY A 108 16.21 13.03 -21.51
N LEU A 109 16.33 11.71 -21.65
CA LEU A 109 16.84 11.13 -22.90
C LEU A 109 15.87 11.41 -24.07
N PRO A 110 16.38 11.63 -25.29
CA PRO A 110 15.56 11.76 -26.48
C PRO A 110 14.58 10.60 -26.65
N GLY A 111 13.40 10.88 -27.20
CA GLY A 111 12.35 9.88 -27.40
C GLY A 111 11.64 9.41 -26.13
N GLY A 112 11.91 10.04 -24.99
CA GLY A 112 11.31 9.64 -23.72
C GLY A 112 11.83 8.30 -23.22
N LEU A 113 13.09 7.97 -23.50
CA LEU A 113 13.76 6.81 -22.92
C LEU A 113 14.06 7.05 -21.43
N LEU A 114 13.89 6.04 -20.57
CA LEU A 114 14.36 6.07 -19.19
C LEU A 114 15.86 5.75 -19.14
N PRO A 115 16.62 6.31 -18.18
CA PRO A 115 18.06 6.06 -18.05
C PRO A 115 18.47 4.57 -18.09
N ILE A 116 17.74 3.70 -17.40
CA ILE A 116 18.05 2.27 -17.33
C ILE A 116 17.81 1.53 -18.65
N GLU A 117 16.90 2.01 -19.49
CA GLU A 117 16.61 1.40 -20.79
C GLU A 117 17.79 1.56 -21.77
N ALA A 118 18.74 2.44 -21.47
CA ALA A 118 19.98 2.58 -22.21
C ALA A 118 21.11 1.63 -21.78
N TRP A 119 20.98 0.84 -20.70
CA TRP A 119 22.04 -0.01 -20.11
C TRP A 119 22.93 -0.75 -21.14
N GLU A 120 22.29 -1.45 -22.07
CA GLU A 120 22.94 -2.21 -23.15
C GLU A 120 22.54 -1.69 -24.53
N SER A 121 22.43 -0.36 -24.65
CA SER A 121 22.27 0.28 -25.94
C SER A 121 23.43 -0.09 -26.88
N PRO A 122 23.16 -0.44 -28.14
CA PRO A 122 24.23 -0.60 -29.14
C PRO A 122 24.94 0.72 -29.45
N SER A 123 24.40 1.86 -29.00
CA SER A 123 25.02 3.18 -29.13
C SER A 123 26.25 3.37 -28.23
N TRP A 124 26.51 2.47 -27.29
CA TRP A 124 27.71 2.57 -26.43
C TRP A 124 28.96 2.06 -27.13
N ALA A 125 30.00 2.91 -27.20
CA ALA A 125 31.34 2.47 -27.53
C ALA A 125 31.96 1.64 -26.39
N ASP A 126 32.71 0.61 -26.77
CA ASP A 126 33.57 -0.20 -25.89
C ASP A 126 35.05 0.23 -25.97
N ARG A 127 35.39 1.15 -26.87
CA ARG A 127 36.75 1.63 -27.14
C ARG A 127 36.76 3.11 -27.46
N THR A 128 37.93 3.72 -27.31
CA THR A 128 38.18 5.11 -27.70
C THR A 128 37.90 5.34 -29.20
N PRO A 129 37.17 6.41 -29.57
CA PRO A 129 36.96 6.79 -30.96
C PRO A 129 38.27 7.06 -31.70
N ASN A 130 38.33 6.65 -32.96
CA ASN A 130 39.47 6.96 -33.84
C ASN A 130 39.56 8.49 -34.04
N GLY A 131 40.73 9.07 -33.79
CA GLY A 131 40.96 10.51 -33.97
C GLY A 131 40.54 11.41 -32.80
N GLY A 132 40.09 10.84 -31.66
CA GLY A 132 39.85 11.62 -30.43
C GLY A 132 38.63 12.54 -30.44
N ILE A 133 37.77 12.43 -31.46
CA ILE A 133 36.51 13.19 -31.58
C ILE A 133 35.36 12.18 -31.54
N PRO A 134 34.38 12.31 -30.62
CA PRO A 134 33.21 11.44 -30.59
C PRO A 134 32.36 11.64 -31.85
N GLN A 135 31.81 10.56 -32.42
CA GLN A 135 30.83 10.69 -33.50
C GLN A 135 29.53 11.32 -32.96
N PRO A 136 28.84 12.19 -33.73
CA PRO A 136 27.58 12.78 -33.28
C PRO A 136 26.56 11.72 -32.86
N LEU A 137 25.92 11.94 -31.72
CA LEU A 137 24.93 11.02 -31.16
C LEU A 137 23.61 11.76 -30.92
N ASP A 138 22.61 11.54 -31.77
CA ASP A 138 21.31 12.20 -31.67
C ASP A 138 20.39 11.60 -30.59
N GLY A 139 20.68 10.38 -30.16
CA GLY A 139 19.90 9.64 -29.17
C GLY A 139 20.48 8.27 -28.91
N LEU A 140 20.09 7.67 -27.78
CA LEU A 140 20.43 6.28 -27.45
C LEU A 140 19.33 5.35 -27.93
N VAL A 141 19.71 4.24 -28.54
CA VAL A 141 18.76 3.18 -28.91
C VAL A 141 18.47 2.33 -27.68
N PRO A 142 17.20 2.02 -27.35
CA PRO A 142 16.86 1.15 -26.22
C PRO A 142 17.58 -0.20 -26.31
N ALA A 143 18.05 -0.70 -25.16
CA ALA A 143 18.66 -2.02 -25.05
C ALA A 143 17.61 -3.11 -25.33
N ARG A 144 17.97 -4.14 -26.11
CA ARG A 144 17.08 -5.30 -26.33
C ARG A 144 17.09 -6.33 -25.20
N ARG A 145 18.05 -6.25 -24.27
CA ARG A 145 18.30 -7.28 -23.26
C ARG A 145 17.42 -7.16 -22.02
N ILE A 146 16.82 -5.99 -21.79
CA ILE A 146 15.75 -5.81 -20.80
C ILE A 146 14.44 -5.94 -21.56
N ASP A 147 14.10 -7.17 -21.95
CA ASP A 147 12.81 -7.44 -22.58
C ASP A 147 11.73 -7.78 -21.55
N LYS A 148 10.47 -7.71 -21.99
CA LYS A 148 9.31 -7.96 -21.13
C LYS A 148 9.29 -9.39 -20.57
N ALA A 149 9.75 -10.38 -21.34
CA ALA A 149 9.72 -11.78 -20.92
C ALA A 149 10.78 -12.07 -19.85
N GLY A 150 12.00 -11.56 -20.04
CA GLY A 150 13.10 -11.63 -19.10
C GLY A 150 12.77 -10.92 -17.78
N LEU A 151 12.17 -9.72 -17.83
CA LEU A 151 11.70 -9.02 -16.63
C LEU A 151 10.67 -9.83 -15.85
N PHE A 152 9.72 -10.48 -16.52
CA PHE A 152 8.73 -11.31 -15.81
C PHE A 152 9.33 -12.58 -15.23
N ALA A 153 10.19 -13.28 -15.96
CA ALA A 153 10.90 -14.44 -15.42
C ALA A 153 11.73 -14.04 -14.18
N PHE A 154 12.39 -12.88 -14.25
CA PHE A 154 13.16 -12.32 -13.15
C PHE A 154 12.30 -11.99 -11.92
N VAL A 155 11.16 -11.32 -12.12
CA VAL A 155 10.19 -10.98 -11.07
C VAL A 155 9.66 -12.24 -10.38
N HIS A 156 9.28 -13.27 -11.13
CA HIS A 156 8.75 -14.51 -10.57
C HIS A 156 9.81 -15.26 -9.75
N ALA A 157 11.06 -15.26 -10.20
CA ALA A 157 12.17 -15.89 -9.49
C ALA A 157 12.51 -15.19 -8.15
N ARG A 158 12.03 -13.97 -7.92
CA ARG A 158 12.33 -13.13 -6.74
C ARG A 158 11.05 -12.56 -6.10
N ALA A 159 9.94 -13.28 -6.24
CA ALA A 159 8.61 -12.82 -5.83
C ALA A 159 8.56 -12.43 -4.35
N GLU A 160 9.28 -13.16 -3.50
CA GLU A 160 9.35 -12.97 -2.05
C GLU A 160 10.06 -11.67 -1.63
N ARG A 161 10.85 -11.08 -2.53
CA ARG A 161 11.63 -9.85 -2.28
C ARG A 161 11.01 -8.61 -2.88
N LEU A 162 10.09 -8.79 -3.82
CA LEU A 162 9.56 -7.68 -4.60
C LEU A 162 8.84 -6.65 -3.73
N GLU A 163 8.01 -7.10 -2.78
CA GLU A 163 7.28 -6.18 -1.89
C GLU A 163 8.22 -5.32 -1.04
N SER A 164 9.24 -5.92 -0.41
CA SER A 164 10.19 -5.19 0.44
C SER A 164 11.07 -4.24 -0.37
N PHE A 165 11.52 -4.67 -1.56
CA PHE A 165 12.27 -3.82 -2.47
C PHE A 165 11.45 -2.60 -2.93
N LEU A 166 10.21 -2.81 -3.39
CA LEU A 166 9.34 -1.72 -3.84
C LEU A 166 8.96 -0.76 -2.70
N THR A 167 8.85 -1.27 -1.47
CA THR A 167 8.66 -0.44 -0.27
C THR A 167 9.86 0.51 -0.07
N ASP A 168 11.07 -0.01 -0.18
CA ASP A 168 12.29 0.80 -0.04
C ASP A 168 12.43 1.80 -1.20
N VAL A 169 12.08 1.41 -2.44
CA VAL A 169 12.06 2.32 -3.60
C VAL A 169 11.12 3.51 -3.40
N ARG A 170 9.93 3.30 -2.85
CA ARG A 170 9.02 4.42 -2.54
C ARG A 170 9.56 5.30 -1.42
N THR A 171 10.19 4.69 -0.43
CA THR A 171 10.77 5.41 0.71
C THR A 171 11.85 6.39 0.25
N LEU A 172 12.65 6.03 -0.77
CA LEU A 172 13.67 6.91 -1.37
C LEU A 172 13.14 8.30 -1.76
N PHE A 173 11.88 8.40 -2.18
CA PHE A 173 11.29 9.65 -2.67
C PHE A 173 10.31 10.30 -1.69
N ARG A 174 9.83 9.54 -0.69
CA ARG A 174 8.91 10.04 0.35
C ARG A 174 9.64 10.64 1.54
N THR A 175 10.83 10.15 1.84
CA THR A 175 11.60 10.54 3.03
C THR A 175 12.88 11.25 2.60
N PRO A 176 13.05 12.55 2.92
CA PRO A 176 14.34 13.21 2.86
C PRO A 176 15.30 12.43 3.76
N ASP A 177 16.47 12.05 3.27
CA ASP A 177 17.45 11.20 3.99
C ASP A 177 17.12 9.71 4.09
N ALA A 178 16.26 9.19 3.20
CA ALA A 178 16.09 7.76 3.04
C ALA A 178 17.45 7.04 2.80
N GLN A 179 17.59 5.86 3.41
CA GLN A 179 18.73 4.98 3.23
C GLN A 179 18.91 4.58 1.76
N GLN A 180 20.17 4.49 1.31
CA GLN A 180 20.49 3.97 -0.02
C GLN A 180 20.10 2.49 -0.10
N ILE A 181 19.63 2.03 -1.25
CA ILE A 181 19.30 0.62 -1.49
C ILE A 181 20.53 -0.07 -2.06
N LEU A 182 21.07 -1.06 -1.35
CA LEU A 182 22.16 -1.91 -1.82
C LEU A 182 21.56 -3.23 -2.32
N VAL A 183 21.76 -3.54 -3.60
CA VAL A 183 21.30 -4.78 -4.22
C VAL A 183 22.51 -5.66 -4.53
N ILE A 184 22.55 -6.86 -3.95
CA ILE A 184 23.62 -7.83 -4.16
C ILE A 184 23.10 -8.96 -5.05
N GLU A 185 23.71 -9.10 -6.22
CA GLU A 185 23.40 -10.10 -7.24
C GLU A 185 24.70 -10.65 -7.84
N ARG A 186 24.62 -11.78 -8.54
CA ARG A 186 25.79 -12.39 -9.20
C ARG A 186 26.07 -11.84 -10.61
N ASP A 187 25.15 -11.04 -11.14
CA ASP A 187 25.21 -10.51 -12.50
C ASP A 187 24.71 -9.06 -12.51
N SER A 188 25.47 -8.19 -13.18
CA SER A 188 25.10 -6.80 -13.43
C SER A 188 23.80 -6.67 -14.22
N ALA A 189 23.47 -7.65 -15.07
CA ALA A 189 22.19 -7.70 -15.76
C ALA A 189 21.02 -7.83 -14.78
N HIS A 190 21.12 -8.71 -13.76
CA HIS A 190 20.08 -8.84 -12.73
C HIS A 190 19.89 -7.54 -11.92
N ILE A 191 20.96 -6.81 -11.66
CA ILE A 191 20.88 -5.50 -11.00
C ILE A 191 20.17 -4.50 -11.92
N ALA A 192 20.47 -4.51 -13.22
CA ALA A 192 19.76 -3.69 -14.20
C ALA A 192 18.25 -4.01 -14.23
N HIS A 193 17.85 -5.29 -14.11
CA HIS A 193 16.44 -5.69 -14.00
C HIS A 193 15.78 -5.11 -12.73
N TRP A 194 16.45 -5.12 -11.58
CA TRP A 194 15.95 -4.46 -10.37
C TRP A 194 15.72 -2.96 -10.55
N VAL A 195 16.67 -2.26 -11.20
CA VAL A 195 16.53 -0.84 -11.51
C VAL A 195 15.41 -0.59 -12.52
N ALA A 196 15.22 -1.47 -13.51
CA ALA A 196 14.13 -1.39 -14.48
C ALA A 196 12.76 -1.55 -13.79
N ILE A 197 12.64 -2.52 -12.87
CA ILE A 197 11.44 -2.71 -12.04
C ILE A 197 11.16 -1.47 -11.20
N ALA A 198 12.18 -0.91 -10.54
CA ALA A 198 12.03 0.32 -9.76
C ALA A 198 11.57 1.50 -10.64
N SER A 199 12.17 1.66 -11.81
CA SER A 199 11.85 2.76 -12.73
C SER A 199 10.43 2.66 -13.29
N ALA A 200 9.96 1.45 -13.57
CA ALA A 200 8.63 1.23 -14.16
C ALA A 200 7.45 1.42 -13.18
N VAL A 201 7.70 1.38 -11.87
CA VAL A 201 6.65 1.67 -10.87
C VAL A 201 6.59 3.15 -10.46
N LEU A 202 7.63 3.92 -10.79
CA LEU A 202 7.73 5.32 -10.40
C LEU A 202 7.00 6.23 -11.40
N PRO A 203 6.43 7.36 -10.93
CA PRO A 203 6.09 8.48 -11.80
C PRO A 203 7.26 8.84 -12.70
N ARG A 204 6.95 9.25 -13.93
CA ARG A 204 7.94 9.46 -14.98
C ARG A 204 9.08 10.40 -14.57
N ASP A 205 8.73 11.49 -13.91
CA ASP A 205 9.66 12.50 -13.42
C ASP A 205 10.59 11.96 -12.32
N LEU A 206 10.14 11.01 -11.51
CA LEU A 206 10.97 10.35 -10.50
C LEU A 206 11.85 9.27 -11.13
N ALA A 207 11.32 8.49 -12.07
CA ALA A 207 12.08 7.48 -12.81
C ALA A 207 13.26 8.12 -13.58
N ASP A 208 13.05 9.28 -14.21
CA ASP A 208 14.10 10.03 -14.90
C ASP A 208 15.18 10.60 -13.95
N ARG A 209 14.88 10.73 -12.65
CA ARG A 209 15.79 11.28 -11.62
C ARG A 209 16.45 10.20 -10.75
N LEU A 210 16.00 8.96 -10.84
CA LEU A 210 16.51 7.84 -10.05
C LEU A 210 17.99 7.62 -10.36
N THR A 211 18.87 7.83 -9.38
CA THR A 211 20.30 7.56 -9.55
C THR A 211 20.64 6.13 -9.17
N PHE A 212 21.46 5.47 -9.98
CA PHE A 212 21.85 4.09 -9.74
C PHE A 212 23.24 3.77 -10.28
N THR A 213 23.83 2.67 -9.80
CA THR A 213 24.91 1.96 -10.48
C THR A 213 24.60 0.47 -10.53
N THR A 214 24.85 -0.19 -11.66
CA THR A 214 24.63 -1.64 -11.80
C THR A 214 25.78 -2.49 -11.26
N TYR A 215 26.96 -1.90 -11.04
CA TYR A 215 28.10 -2.57 -10.46
C TYR A 215 29.06 -1.58 -9.79
N THR A 216 29.51 -1.91 -8.58
CA THR A 216 30.68 -1.33 -7.93
C THR A 216 31.28 -2.34 -6.97
N ARG A 217 32.61 -2.37 -6.89
CA ARG A 217 33.33 -3.13 -5.86
C ARG A 217 33.29 -2.42 -4.49
N ARG A 218 33.08 -1.10 -4.45
CA ARG A 218 33.14 -0.28 -3.24
C ARG A 218 31.81 0.43 -2.98
N PRO A 219 30.76 -0.29 -2.56
CA PRO A 219 29.43 0.30 -2.38
C PRO A 219 29.40 1.44 -1.34
N MET A 220 30.32 1.45 -0.37
CA MET A 220 30.39 2.51 0.66
C MET A 220 30.82 3.88 0.12
N LEU A 221 31.46 3.92 -1.04
CA LEU A 221 31.86 5.15 -1.71
C LEU A 221 30.83 5.63 -2.73
N ALA A 222 29.85 4.79 -3.06
CA ALA A 222 28.82 5.11 -4.05
C ALA A 222 27.80 6.11 -3.50
N ARG A 223 27.43 7.08 -4.33
CA ARG A 223 26.51 8.18 -3.97
C ARG A 223 25.10 7.99 -4.53
N HIS A 224 24.85 6.86 -5.19
CA HIS A 224 23.61 6.55 -5.88
C HIS A 224 22.50 6.13 -4.92
N GLN A 225 21.24 6.29 -5.32
CA GLN A 225 20.10 5.82 -4.53
C GLN A 225 19.99 4.30 -4.57
N ILE A 226 20.26 3.67 -5.72
CA ILE A 226 20.36 2.21 -5.87
C ILE A 226 21.80 1.84 -6.23
N VAL A 227 22.44 1.02 -5.40
CA VAL A 227 23.82 0.60 -5.57
C VAL A 227 23.84 -0.90 -5.84
N GLY A 228 24.32 -1.27 -7.02
CA GLY A 228 24.58 -2.65 -7.41
C GLY A 228 25.96 -3.12 -6.97
N ALA A 229 26.02 -4.27 -6.31
CA ALA A 229 27.27 -4.89 -5.90
C ALA A 229 27.23 -6.41 -6.10
N PHE A 230 28.40 -7.01 -6.21
CA PHE A 230 28.55 -8.47 -6.21
C PHE A 230 28.87 -8.98 -4.80
N PRO A 231 28.70 -10.29 -4.50
CA PRO A 231 28.97 -10.84 -3.17
C PRO A 231 30.40 -10.63 -2.68
N ASP A 232 31.35 -10.40 -3.58
CA ASP A 232 32.77 -10.18 -3.28
C ASP A 232 33.14 -8.69 -3.12
N ALA A 233 32.15 -7.80 -3.14
CA ALA A 233 32.36 -6.38 -2.93
C ALA A 233 32.97 -6.09 -1.55
N ASP A 234 33.72 -5.00 -1.46
CA ASP A 234 34.28 -4.46 -0.22
C ASP A 234 33.15 -3.84 0.62
N PHE A 235 32.38 -4.73 1.25
CA PHE A 235 31.19 -4.42 2.02
C PHE A 235 31.08 -5.33 3.24
N ASP A 236 30.99 -4.73 4.42
CA ASP A 236 30.63 -5.42 5.65
C ASP A 236 29.21 -5.05 6.07
N TYR A 237 28.31 -6.05 6.01
CA TYR A 237 26.91 -5.90 6.41
C TYR A 237 26.77 -5.45 7.86
N VAL A 238 27.60 -5.95 8.78
CA VAL A 238 27.47 -5.64 10.22
C VAL A 238 27.77 -4.16 10.47
N SER A 239 28.86 -3.66 9.90
CA SER A 239 29.22 -2.25 9.96
C SER A 239 28.16 -1.36 9.28
N ALA A 240 27.66 -1.77 8.12
CA ALA A 240 26.65 -1.01 7.38
C ALA A 240 25.31 -0.94 8.11
N ALA A 241 24.90 -2.03 8.75
CA ALA A 241 23.69 -2.10 9.58
C ALA A 241 23.80 -1.17 10.79
N ALA A 242 24.96 -1.13 11.46
CA ALA A 242 25.21 -0.24 12.60
C ALA A 242 25.18 1.24 12.20
N GLN A 243 25.59 1.57 10.97
CA GLN A 243 25.58 2.94 10.46
C GLN A 243 24.19 3.40 9.97
N HIS A 244 23.22 2.48 9.86
CA HIS A 244 21.88 2.76 9.34
C HIS A 244 21.89 3.54 8.01
N ARG A 245 22.89 3.32 7.15
CA ARG A 245 23.01 4.01 5.85
C ARG A 245 22.34 3.27 4.70
N TYR A 246 22.19 1.96 4.81
CA TYR A 246 21.79 1.09 3.69
C TYR A 246 20.59 0.21 4.04
N ARG A 247 19.75 -0.03 3.02
CA ARG A 247 18.78 -1.13 2.95
C ARG A 247 19.34 -2.18 2.02
N VAL A 248 19.70 -3.34 2.56
CA VAL A 248 20.40 -4.39 1.83
C VAL A 248 19.42 -5.46 1.36
N HIS A 249 19.44 -5.72 0.05
CA HIS A 249 18.71 -6.77 -0.64
C HIS A 249 19.71 -7.75 -1.24
N ASP A 250 20.14 -8.73 -0.45
CA ASP A 250 21.03 -9.79 -0.90
C ASP A 250 20.24 -10.93 -1.55
N CYS A 251 20.32 -11.00 -2.87
CA CYS A 251 19.62 -12.00 -3.68
C CYS A 251 20.46 -13.25 -3.93
N THR A 252 21.61 -13.38 -3.26
CA THR A 252 22.56 -14.49 -3.40
C THR A 252 22.56 -15.46 -2.22
N GLY A 253 21.72 -15.19 -1.21
CA GLY A 253 21.54 -16.00 0.00
C GLY A 253 22.19 -15.42 1.26
N GLY A 254 22.81 -14.24 1.17
CA GLY A 254 23.39 -13.56 2.32
C GLY A 254 22.39 -12.72 3.12
N PRO A 255 22.88 -11.94 4.10
CA PRO A 255 22.06 -11.19 5.02
C PRO A 255 21.30 -10.06 4.31
N CYS A 256 20.02 -9.91 4.67
CA CYS A 256 19.15 -8.85 4.18
C CYS A 256 18.68 -7.95 5.32
N SER A 257 18.41 -6.69 5.00
CA SER A 257 17.74 -5.82 5.95
C SER A 257 16.34 -6.37 6.27
N PRO A 258 15.90 -6.34 7.54
CA PRO A 258 14.58 -6.83 7.90
C PRO A 258 13.50 -6.00 7.20
N ALA A 259 12.34 -6.64 6.97
CA ALA A 259 11.16 -5.93 6.51
C ALA A 259 10.83 -4.77 7.46
N ARG A 260 10.27 -3.68 6.92
CA ARG A 260 9.82 -2.55 7.74
C ARG A 260 8.68 -3.00 8.64
N ALA A 261 8.59 -2.40 9.83
CA ALA A 261 7.54 -2.72 10.81
C ALA A 261 6.14 -2.43 10.25
N GLU A 262 5.99 -1.30 9.55
CA GLU A 262 4.77 -0.98 8.81
C GLU A 262 4.88 -1.47 7.38
N ARG A 263 3.86 -2.22 6.94
CA ARG A 263 3.75 -2.73 5.59
C ARG A 263 3.22 -1.64 4.66
N ASP A 264 3.91 -1.39 3.54
CA ASP A 264 3.42 -0.47 2.51
C ASP A 264 2.39 -1.18 1.62
N LEU A 265 1.12 -0.80 1.77
CA LEU A 265 0.01 -1.38 1.00
C LEU A 265 0.17 -1.19 -0.52
N TRP A 266 0.69 -0.04 -0.95
CA TRP A 266 0.91 0.18 -2.36
C TRP A 266 1.98 -0.79 -2.88
N ALA A 267 3.08 -1.00 -2.14
CA ALA A 267 4.15 -1.90 -2.55
C ALA A 267 3.65 -3.36 -2.62
N ALA A 268 2.81 -3.77 -1.67
CA ALA A 268 2.14 -5.06 -1.68
C ALA A 268 1.27 -5.28 -2.93
N VAL A 269 0.49 -4.28 -3.32
CA VAL A 269 -0.34 -4.36 -4.53
C VAL A 269 0.53 -4.30 -5.79
N ALA A 270 1.53 -3.43 -5.83
CA ALA A 270 2.45 -3.30 -6.96
C ALA A 270 3.23 -4.59 -7.24
N ALA A 271 3.66 -5.30 -6.18
CA ALA A 271 4.29 -6.60 -6.34
C ALA A 271 3.34 -7.61 -7.02
N ARG A 272 2.06 -7.64 -6.64
CA ARG A 272 1.05 -8.50 -7.29
C ARG A 272 0.77 -8.10 -8.73
N VAL A 273 0.74 -6.80 -9.03
CA VAL A 273 0.58 -6.27 -10.40
C VAL A 273 1.73 -6.72 -11.30
N TRP A 274 2.95 -6.70 -10.78
CA TRP A 274 4.13 -7.22 -11.46
C TRP A 274 4.07 -8.72 -11.71
N LEU A 275 3.74 -9.49 -10.67
CA LEU A 275 3.61 -10.95 -10.76
C LEU A 275 2.50 -11.37 -11.73
N ALA A 276 1.42 -10.59 -11.82
CA ALA A 276 0.35 -10.83 -12.78
C ALA A 276 0.71 -10.39 -14.22
N GLY A 277 1.82 -9.69 -14.44
CA GLY A 277 2.26 -9.26 -15.77
C GLY A 277 1.56 -7.99 -16.30
N HIS A 278 1.05 -7.12 -15.42
CA HIS A 278 0.29 -5.92 -15.78
C HIS A 278 1.00 -4.58 -15.40
N PRO A 279 2.29 -4.35 -15.72
CA PRO A 279 2.99 -3.13 -15.31
C PRO A 279 2.43 -1.84 -15.93
N ALA A 280 1.66 -1.93 -17.03
CA ALA A 280 0.98 -0.78 -17.62
C ALA A 280 -0.01 -0.08 -16.65
N LEU A 281 -0.47 -0.78 -15.62
CA LEU A 281 -1.34 -0.22 -14.58
C LEU A 281 -0.65 0.86 -13.75
N PHE A 282 0.69 0.88 -13.63
CA PHE A 282 1.40 1.92 -12.89
C PHE A 282 1.27 3.29 -13.58
N ALA A 283 1.46 3.32 -14.89
CA ALA A 283 1.26 4.53 -15.69
C ALA A 283 -0.20 4.99 -15.62
N GLU A 284 -1.15 4.06 -15.59
CA GLU A 284 -2.56 4.40 -15.40
C GLU A 284 -2.87 4.97 -14.02
N ALA A 285 -2.34 4.35 -12.96
CA ALA A 285 -2.51 4.84 -11.58
C ALA A 285 -1.93 6.25 -11.42
N ALA A 286 -0.79 6.53 -12.08
CA ALA A 286 -0.14 7.84 -12.09
C ALA A 286 -0.90 8.91 -12.88
N ARG A 287 -1.76 8.54 -13.85
CA ARG A 287 -2.63 9.50 -14.54
C ARG A 287 -3.62 10.09 -13.52
N ARG A 288 -3.41 11.36 -13.16
CA ARG A 288 -4.25 12.07 -12.20
C ARG A 288 -5.68 12.20 -12.73
N THR A 289 -6.63 11.51 -12.09
CA THR A 289 -8.05 11.79 -12.21
C THR A 289 -8.47 12.78 -11.10
N GLY A 290 -8.35 14.08 -11.37
CA GLY A 290 -8.93 15.15 -10.53
C GLY A 290 -8.06 15.71 -9.39
N VAL A 291 -8.52 16.83 -8.83
CA VAL A 291 -7.89 17.62 -7.77
C VAL A 291 -8.42 17.14 -6.40
N GLY A 292 -7.58 16.49 -5.59
CA GLY A 292 -7.90 16.03 -4.24
C GLY A 292 -6.64 15.67 -3.43
N PRO A 293 -6.71 15.53 -2.09
CA PRO A 293 -5.53 15.40 -1.22
C PRO A 293 -4.75 14.11 -1.48
N GLU A 294 -3.45 14.27 -1.66
CA GLU A 294 -2.50 13.27 -2.16
C GLU A 294 -2.01 12.35 -1.02
N THR A 295 -2.25 11.03 -1.13
CA THR A 295 -1.40 9.89 -0.69
C THR A 295 -2.22 8.62 -0.38
N ALA A 296 -3.33 8.72 0.35
CA ALA A 296 -4.20 7.56 0.65
C ALA A 296 -4.92 7.02 -0.60
N ASP A 297 -5.20 7.89 -1.56
CA ASP A 297 -5.86 7.55 -2.83
C ASP A 297 -4.97 6.71 -3.78
N GLU A 298 -3.64 6.75 -3.64
CA GLU A 298 -2.76 6.07 -4.61
C GLU A 298 -2.78 4.55 -4.45
N ALA A 299 -2.70 4.05 -3.21
CA ALA A 299 -2.77 2.62 -2.92
C ALA A 299 -4.16 2.06 -3.23
N ASP A 300 -5.20 2.79 -2.83
CA ASP A 300 -6.60 2.46 -3.07
C ASP A 300 -6.92 2.41 -4.58
N ARG A 301 -6.41 3.38 -5.35
CA ARG A 301 -6.52 3.39 -6.82
C ARG A 301 -5.77 2.25 -7.48
N LEU A 302 -4.52 1.98 -7.11
CA LEU A 302 -3.76 0.87 -7.68
C LEU A 302 -4.43 -0.48 -7.36
N ALA A 303 -4.95 -0.64 -6.14
CA ALA A 303 -5.70 -1.82 -5.73
C ALA A 303 -6.98 -1.98 -6.56
N ALA A 304 -7.72 -0.91 -6.82
CA ALA A 304 -8.89 -0.96 -7.69
C ALA A 304 -8.52 -1.33 -9.14
N LEU A 305 -7.47 -0.74 -9.71
CA LEU A 305 -6.98 -1.10 -11.03
C LEU A 305 -6.54 -2.56 -11.10
N ALA A 306 -5.85 -3.06 -10.09
CA ALA A 306 -5.49 -4.47 -9.99
C ALA A 306 -6.73 -5.37 -9.92
N ALA A 307 -7.72 -5.00 -9.10
CA ALA A 307 -8.97 -5.73 -9.00
C ALA A 307 -9.77 -5.73 -10.32
N ARG A 308 -9.72 -4.64 -11.10
CA ARG A 308 -10.35 -4.54 -12.42
C ARG A 308 -9.77 -5.56 -13.40
N GLU A 309 -8.47 -5.77 -13.37
CA GLU A 309 -7.77 -6.78 -14.18
C GLU A 309 -7.92 -8.21 -13.62
N GLY A 310 -8.67 -8.40 -12.53
CA GLY A 310 -8.88 -9.72 -11.92
C GLY A 310 -7.69 -10.24 -11.12
N ILE A 311 -6.75 -9.35 -10.75
CA ILE A 311 -5.57 -9.72 -9.96
C ILE A 311 -6.01 -10.02 -8.52
N ALA A 312 -5.60 -11.17 -7.99
CA ALA A 312 -5.91 -11.58 -6.63
C ALA A 312 -5.23 -10.66 -5.60
N LEU A 313 -6.01 -10.11 -4.67
CA LEU A 313 -5.57 -9.21 -3.61
C LEU A 313 -5.72 -9.87 -2.23
N ASP A 314 -4.81 -9.54 -1.31
CA ASP A 314 -4.99 -9.85 0.11
C ASP A 314 -6.09 -8.98 0.75
N SER A 315 -6.44 -9.25 2.01
CA SER A 315 -7.51 -8.52 2.71
C SER A 315 -7.31 -7.00 2.74
N ASN A 316 -6.08 -6.52 2.92
CA ASN A 316 -5.79 -5.08 2.91
C ASN A 316 -5.97 -4.49 1.51
N GLY A 317 -5.49 -5.16 0.46
CA GLY A 317 -5.66 -4.74 -0.93
C GLY A 317 -7.14 -4.75 -1.36
N ARG A 318 -7.91 -5.76 -0.95
CA ARG A 318 -9.37 -5.79 -1.22
C ARG A 318 -10.10 -4.68 -0.49
N THR A 319 -9.72 -4.39 0.76
CA THR A 319 -10.28 -3.27 1.53
C THR A 319 -10.03 -1.93 0.82
N ALA A 320 -8.79 -1.69 0.38
CA ALA A 320 -8.40 -0.51 -0.38
C ALA A 320 -9.16 -0.37 -1.72
N ALA A 321 -9.24 -1.46 -2.50
CA ALA A 321 -10.02 -1.48 -3.74
C ALA A 321 -11.52 -1.20 -3.49
N ALA A 322 -12.09 -1.72 -2.40
CA ALA A 322 -13.48 -1.49 -2.03
C ALA A 322 -13.72 -0.03 -1.58
N ARG A 323 -12.77 0.59 -0.85
CA ARG A 323 -12.87 2.02 -0.48
C ARG A 323 -12.86 2.91 -1.70
N TRP A 324 -11.93 2.67 -2.64
CA TRP A 324 -11.90 3.41 -3.89
C TRP A 324 -13.21 3.26 -4.68
N THR A 325 -13.71 2.02 -4.79
CA THR A 325 -14.96 1.73 -5.49
C THR A 325 -16.14 2.49 -4.89
N ARG A 326 -16.23 2.56 -3.56
CA ARG A 326 -17.26 3.33 -2.85
C ARG A 326 -17.19 4.81 -3.20
N ASP A 327 -15.98 5.39 -3.16
CA ASP A 327 -15.80 6.82 -3.40
C ASP A 327 -16.13 7.20 -4.85
N GLN A 328 -15.78 6.35 -5.82
CA GLN A 328 -16.16 6.54 -7.22
C GLN A 328 -17.65 6.34 -7.48
N ALA A 329 -18.29 5.39 -6.78
CA ALA A 329 -19.74 5.17 -6.90
C ALA A 329 -20.53 6.37 -6.37
N GLN A 330 -20.05 7.01 -5.29
CA GLN A 330 -20.64 8.23 -4.74
C GLN A 330 -20.51 9.45 -5.67
N ARG A 331 -19.44 9.50 -6.48
CA ARG A 331 -19.25 10.56 -7.49
C ARG A 331 -20.03 10.31 -8.78
N GLY A 332 -20.49 9.09 -9.03
CA GLY A 332 -21.18 8.70 -10.26
C GLY A 332 -20.24 8.38 -11.44
N ASP A 333 -18.93 8.34 -11.20
CA ASP A 333 -17.90 8.18 -12.25
C ASP A 333 -17.64 6.71 -12.64
N LEU A 334 -18.36 5.77 -12.01
CA LEU A 334 -18.17 4.33 -12.22
C LEU A 334 -19.03 3.80 -13.37
N GLY A 335 -18.40 3.53 -14.51
CA GLY A 335 -19.04 2.85 -15.64
C GLY A 335 -19.53 1.43 -15.29
N PRO A 336 -20.59 0.92 -15.95
CA PRO A 336 -21.25 -0.34 -15.58
C PRO A 336 -20.34 -1.58 -15.71
N GLU A 337 -19.50 -1.64 -16.75
CA GLU A 337 -18.58 -2.76 -16.95
C GLU A 337 -17.46 -2.79 -15.91
N LEU A 338 -16.83 -1.63 -15.68
CA LEU A 338 -15.80 -1.45 -14.65
C LEU A 338 -16.33 -1.83 -13.28
N ARG A 339 -17.52 -1.34 -12.93
CA ARG A 339 -18.24 -1.68 -11.70
C ARG A 339 -18.41 -3.19 -11.55
N SER A 340 -18.90 -3.86 -12.60
CA SER A 340 -19.12 -5.32 -12.54
C SER A 340 -17.82 -6.09 -12.31
N ARG A 341 -16.72 -5.72 -12.99
CA ARG A 341 -15.42 -6.41 -12.82
C ARG A 341 -14.86 -6.23 -11.41
N LEU A 342 -14.85 -4.99 -10.90
CA LEU A 342 -14.39 -4.69 -9.55
C LEU A 342 -15.14 -5.49 -8.49
N LEU A 343 -16.47 -5.44 -8.53
CA LEU A 343 -17.30 -6.13 -7.57
C LEU A 343 -17.17 -7.66 -7.67
N THR A 344 -16.98 -8.21 -8.87
CA THR A 344 -16.69 -9.64 -9.06
C THR A 344 -15.37 -10.03 -8.38
N THR A 345 -14.30 -9.26 -8.56
CA THR A 345 -13.01 -9.54 -7.91
C THR A 345 -13.07 -9.38 -6.39
N LEU A 346 -13.75 -8.33 -5.90
CA LEU A 346 -14.00 -8.15 -4.46
C LEU A 346 -14.83 -9.29 -3.86
N ALA A 347 -15.79 -9.82 -4.62
CA ALA A 347 -16.62 -10.94 -4.20
C ALA A 347 -15.88 -12.29 -4.20
N ALA A 348 -14.91 -12.47 -5.10
CA ALA A 348 -14.10 -13.68 -5.18
C ALA A 348 -13.08 -13.84 -4.04
N GLY A 349 -12.82 -12.76 -3.27
CA GLY A 349 -11.84 -12.72 -2.17
C GLY A 349 -11.88 -13.92 -1.21
N GLY A 350 -10.73 -14.20 -0.57
CA GLY A 350 -10.52 -15.39 0.27
C GLY A 350 -11.17 -15.34 1.65
N THR A 351 -10.97 -16.40 2.43
CA THR A 351 -11.52 -16.56 3.79
C THR A 351 -10.84 -15.72 4.87
N ASP A 352 -9.83 -14.91 4.50
CA ASP A 352 -9.00 -14.07 5.35
C ASP A 352 -9.59 -12.66 5.57
N ARG A 353 -10.90 -12.48 5.36
CA ARG A 353 -11.54 -11.15 5.43
C ARG A 353 -11.47 -10.56 6.83
N THR A 354 -11.00 -9.32 6.91
CA THR A 354 -10.89 -8.58 8.16
C THR A 354 -12.21 -7.88 8.52
N PRO A 355 -12.40 -7.47 9.80
CA PRO A 355 -13.58 -6.67 10.20
C PRO A 355 -13.71 -5.36 9.41
N GLU A 356 -12.57 -4.77 9.05
CA GLU A 356 -12.52 -3.56 8.23
C GLU A 356 -12.99 -3.83 6.80
N GLU A 357 -12.52 -4.92 6.18
CA GLU A 357 -12.95 -5.33 4.85
C GLU A 357 -14.48 -5.50 4.80
N TRP A 358 -15.06 -6.18 5.78
CA TRP A 358 -16.51 -6.36 5.89
C TRP A 358 -17.27 -5.03 6.01
N THR A 359 -16.73 -4.09 6.78
CA THR A 359 -17.33 -2.76 6.97
C THR A 359 -17.40 -2.00 5.65
N VAL A 360 -16.32 -2.03 4.86
CA VAL A 360 -16.27 -1.37 3.56
C VAL A 360 -17.17 -2.08 2.54
N LEU A 361 -17.18 -3.41 2.49
CA LEU A 361 -18.07 -4.17 1.60
C LEU A 361 -19.55 -3.92 1.89
N ALA A 362 -19.91 -3.82 3.17
CA ALA A 362 -21.28 -3.49 3.55
C ALA A 362 -21.69 -2.07 3.12
N SER A 363 -20.74 -1.13 3.03
CA SER A 363 -21.01 0.20 2.47
C SER A 363 -21.32 0.16 0.96
N LEU A 364 -20.92 -0.92 0.28
CA LEU A 364 -21.22 -1.21 -1.13
C LEU A 364 -22.46 -2.13 -1.30
N ALA A 365 -23.28 -2.31 -0.28
CA ALA A 365 -24.43 -3.24 -0.33
C ALA A 365 -25.35 -2.99 -1.54
N GLU A 366 -25.65 -1.73 -1.87
CA GLU A 366 -26.48 -1.38 -3.03
C GLU A 366 -25.82 -1.76 -4.36
N GLU A 367 -24.50 -1.66 -4.45
CA GLU A 367 -23.75 -2.08 -5.64
C GLU A 367 -23.77 -3.60 -5.78
N PHE A 368 -23.64 -4.33 -4.67
CA PHE A 368 -23.71 -5.79 -4.63
C PHE A 368 -25.11 -6.36 -4.86
N SER A 369 -26.18 -5.60 -4.59
CA SER A 369 -27.56 -6.04 -4.84
C SER A 369 -27.77 -6.42 -6.31
N ARG A 370 -27.08 -5.72 -7.21
CA ARG A 370 -27.09 -5.95 -8.67
C ARG A 370 -26.37 -7.23 -9.08
N LEU A 371 -25.51 -7.78 -8.22
CA LEU A 371 -24.81 -9.05 -8.42
C LEU A 371 -25.41 -10.21 -7.63
N ALA A 372 -26.44 -9.99 -6.81
CA ALA A 372 -26.94 -10.98 -5.85
C ALA A 372 -27.31 -12.34 -6.49
N SER A 373 -27.85 -12.31 -7.71
CA SER A 373 -28.24 -13.51 -8.46
C SER A 373 -27.11 -14.12 -9.31
N ARG A 374 -25.94 -13.49 -9.39
CA ARG A 374 -24.83 -13.96 -10.24
C ARG A 374 -23.94 -14.95 -9.51
N THR A 375 -23.44 -15.96 -10.23
CA THR A 375 -22.47 -16.95 -9.72
C THR A 375 -21.22 -16.29 -9.15
N ALA A 376 -20.80 -15.15 -9.71
CA ALA A 376 -19.66 -14.36 -9.25
C ALA A 376 -19.76 -13.93 -7.77
N ALA A 377 -20.97 -13.78 -7.21
CA ALA A 377 -21.17 -13.41 -5.81
C ALA A 377 -21.18 -14.61 -4.85
N ALA A 378 -21.10 -15.86 -5.36
CA ALA A 378 -21.18 -17.06 -4.54
C ALA A 378 -20.11 -17.16 -3.44
N PRO A 379 -18.82 -16.82 -3.69
CA PRO A 379 -17.79 -16.88 -2.64
C PRO A 379 -18.08 -15.89 -1.51
N LEU A 380 -18.37 -14.62 -1.83
CA LEU A 380 -18.76 -13.61 -0.84
C LEU A 380 -19.98 -14.03 -0.01
N ARG A 381 -21.00 -14.63 -0.63
CA ARG A 381 -22.19 -15.12 0.09
C ARG A 381 -21.83 -16.24 1.07
N ARG A 382 -20.96 -17.18 0.67
CA ARG A 382 -20.49 -18.26 1.54
C ARG A 382 -19.72 -17.68 2.73
N ASP A 383 -18.78 -16.79 2.46
CA ASP A 383 -17.93 -16.20 3.50
C ASP A 383 -18.75 -15.34 4.47
N LEU A 384 -19.75 -14.62 3.96
CA LEU A 384 -20.68 -13.82 4.77
C LEU A 384 -21.57 -14.67 5.67
N ARG A 385 -22.04 -15.84 5.20
CA ARG A 385 -22.77 -16.80 6.06
C ARG A 385 -21.90 -17.26 7.23
N ALA A 386 -20.65 -17.63 6.94
CA ALA A 386 -19.70 -18.06 7.97
C ALA A 386 -19.38 -16.92 8.95
N GLU A 387 -19.24 -15.69 8.48
CA GLU A 387 -19.02 -14.51 9.33
C GLU A 387 -20.23 -14.19 10.21
N LEU A 388 -21.45 -14.28 9.67
CA LEU A 388 -22.68 -14.08 10.43
C LEU A 388 -22.84 -15.12 11.54
N ALA A 389 -22.54 -16.40 11.25
CA ALA A 389 -22.55 -17.46 12.26
C ALA A 389 -21.53 -17.19 13.36
N ARG A 390 -20.28 -16.84 13.00
CA ARG A 390 -19.24 -16.46 13.97
C ARG A 390 -19.64 -15.24 14.81
N ALA A 391 -20.26 -14.23 14.22
CA ALA A 391 -20.75 -13.05 14.92
C ALA A 391 -21.90 -13.36 15.90
N ALA A 392 -22.73 -14.37 15.60
CA ALA A 392 -23.79 -14.85 16.47
C ALA A 392 -23.23 -15.66 17.65
N GLU A 393 -22.20 -16.49 17.42
CA GLU A 393 -21.56 -17.31 18.45
C GLU A 393 -20.67 -16.50 19.41
N ALA A 394 -20.13 -15.35 18.96
CA ALA A 394 -19.26 -14.49 19.76
C ALA A 394 -20.06 -13.35 20.45
N PRO A 395 -20.34 -13.42 21.76
CA PRO A 395 -21.18 -12.45 22.48
C PRO A 395 -20.63 -11.02 22.43
N ASP A 396 -19.30 -10.89 22.41
CA ASP A 396 -18.58 -9.61 22.42
C ASP A 396 -18.56 -8.91 21.05
N THR A 397 -19.09 -9.53 20.00
CA THR A 397 -19.13 -8.92 18.66
C THR A 397 -19.94 -7.63 18.72
N PRO A 398 -19.40 -6.45 18.37
CA PRO A 398 -20.14 -5.19 18.44
C PRO A 398 -21.44 -5.24 17.63
N LEU A 399 -22.55 -4.76 18.20
CA LEU A 399 -23.86 -4.86 17.56
C LEU A 399 -23.92 -4.12 16.22
N VAL A 400 -23.23 -2.97 16.14
CA VAL A 400 -23.04 -2.21 14.90
C VAL A 400 -22.41 -3.06 13.79
N ARG A 401 -21.41 -3.89 14.12
CA ARG A 401 -20.77 -4.81 13.16
C ARG A 401 -21.77 -5.88 12.69
N PHE A 402 -22.54 -6.46 13.61
CA PHE A 402 -23.53 -7.48 13.27
C PHE A 402 -24.62 -6.91 12.32
N LEU A 403 -25.14 -5.73 12.62
CA LEU A 403 -26.11 -5.03 11.77
C LEU A 403 -25.52 -4.67 10.39
N THR A 404 -24.24 -4.31 10.35
CA THR A 404 -23.51 -4.02 9.09
C THR A 404 -23.43 -5.26 8.20
N LEU A 405 -23.13 -6.43 8.78
CA LEU A 405 -23.13 -7.71 8.07
C LEU A 405 -24.54 -8.10 7.59
N LEU A 406 -25.56 -7.88 8.42
CA LEU A 406 -26.96 -8.17 8.06
C LEU A 406 -27.42 -7.35 6.84
N ARG A 407 -27.05 -6.06 6.78
CA ARG A 407 -27.34 -5.19 5.63
C ARG A 407 -26.75 -5.77 4.34
N LEU A 408 -25.50 -6.22 4.37
CA LEU A 408 -24.85 -6.84 3.22
C LEU A 408 -25.51 -8.18 2.87
N ALA A 409 -25.91 -8.97 3.88
CA ALA A 409 -26.56 -10.25 3.68
C ALA A 409 -27.91 -10.11 2.98
N LYS A 410 -28.70 -9.10 3.38
CA LYS A 410 -29.95 -8.75 2.69
C LYS A 410 -29.71 -8.36 1.23
N ALA A 411 -28.72 -7.50 0.97
CA ALA A 411 -28.39 -7.10 -0.39
C ALA A 411 -27.98 -8.29 -1.28
N LEU A 412 -27.22 -9.24 -0.72
CA LEU A 412 -26.77 -10.44 -1.41
C LEU A 412 -27.76 -11.61 -1.37
N ARG A 413 -28.95 -11.42 -0.78
CA ARG A 413 -29.97 -12.47 -0.58
C ARG A 413 -29.40 -13.72 0.10
N VAL A 414 -28.60 -13.49 1.13
CA VAL A 414 -28.08 -14.54 2.01
C VAL A 414 -29.12 -14.84 3.08
N ASP A 415 -29.45 -16.13 3.23
CA ASP A 415 -30.29 -16.59 4.33
C ASP A 415 -29.59 -16.28 5.67
N HIS A 416 -30.29 -15.50 6.49
CA HIS A 416 -29.86 -15.03 7.80
C HIS A 416 -30.85 -15.43 8.90
N THR A 417 -31.86 -16.25 8.57
CA THR A 417 -32.83 -16.80 9.52
C THR A 417 -32.16 -17.46 10.73
N PRO A 418 -31.06 -18.23 10.58
CA PRO A 418 -30.41 -18.88 11.72
C PRO A 418 -29.84 -17.92 12.77
N VAL A 419 -29.49 -16.69 12.38
CA VAL A 419 -28.87 -15.71 13.29
C VAL A 419 -29.86 -14.70 13.87
N LEU A 420 -31.09 -14.65 13.34
CA LEU A 420 -32.13 -13.72 13.80
C LEU A 420 -32.48 -13.86 15.29
N PRO A 421 -32.61 -15.07 15.88
CA PRO A 421 -32.95 -15.17 17.31
C PRO A 421 -31.89 -14.54 18.22
N VAL A 422 -30.61 -14.81 17.95
CA VAL A 422 -29.48 -14.24 18.70
C VAL A 422 -29.44 -12.72 18.55
N LEU A 423 -29.54 -12.23 17.32
CA LEU A 423 -29.55 -10.79 17.05
C LEU A 423 -30.74 -10.10 17.74
N THR A 424 -31.93 -10.72 17.69
CA THR A 424 -33.14 -10.21 18.33
C THR A 424 -32.97 -10.12 19.84
N ALA A 425 -32.47 -11.16 20.50
CA ALA A 425 -32.20 -11.15 21.93
C ALA A 425 -31.24 -10.02 22.33
N ARG A 426 -30.18 -9.80 21.53
CA ARG A 426 -29.19 -8.73 21.77
C ARG A 426 -29.78 -7.34 21.56
N LEU A 427 -30.58 -7.13 20.51
CA LEU A 427 -31.27 -5.85 20.26
C LEU A 427 -32.28 -5.54 21.37
N THR A 428 -33.07 -6.53 21.79
CA THR A 428 -34.00 -6.40 22.91
C THR A 428 -33.28 -6.01 24.20
N ALA A 429 -32.16 -6.67 24.52
CA ALA A 429 -31.37 -6.32 25.70
C ALA A 429 -30.86 -4.86 25.66
N VAL A 430 -30.34 -4.40 24.52
CA VAL A 430 -29.88 -3.01 24.35
C VAL A 430 -31.02 -1.99 24.46
N LEU A 431 -32.21 -2.32 23.95
CA LEU A 431 -33.38 -1.45 24.08
C LEU A 431 -33.94 -1.40 25.50
N LEU A 432 -33.72 -2.42 26.32
CA LEU A 432 -34.17 -2.44 27.72
C LEU A 432 -33.16 -1.78 28.68
N ASP A 433 -31.92 -1.60 28.25
CA ASP A 433 -30.89 -0.85 28.98
C ASP A 433 -30.91 0.62 28.56
N ASP A 434 -31.42 1.49 29.44
CA ASP A 434 -31.48 2.94 29.21
C ASP A 434 -30.10 3.62 29.14
N THR A 435 -29.04 2.93 29.58
CA THR A 435 -27.67 3.44 29.57
C THR A 435 -26.85 2.99 28.36
N ALA A 436 -27.41 2.11 27.52
CA ALA A 436 -26.68 1.53 26.40
C ALA A 436 -26.36 2.57 25.31
N PRO A 437 -25.08 2.76 24.94
CA PRO A 437 -24.66 3.79 23.98
C PRO A 437 -25.15 3.53 22.55
N ASP A 438 -25.49 2.27 22.23
CA ASP A 438 -25.85 1.82 20.87
C ASP A 438 -27.34 1.96 20.53
N ARG A 439 -28.20 2.42 21.46
CA ARG A 439 -29.68 2.49 21.26
C ARG A 439 -30.08 3.19 19.97
N LYS A 440 -29.44 4.32 19.64
CA LYS A 440 -29.73 5.08 18.41
C LYS A 440 -29.44 4.27 17.14
N VAL A 441 -28.38 3.47 17.13
CA VAL A 441 -28.01 2.63 15.98
C VAL A 441 -28.97 1.45 15.86
N VAL A 442 -29.32 0.82 16.99
CA VAL A 442 -30.33 -0.25 17.05
C VAL A 442 -31.67 0.24 16.51
N ARG A 443 -32.08 1.45 16.91
CA ARG A 443 -33.31 2.08 16.44
C ARG A 443 -33.33 2.25 14.92
N ALA A 444 -32.28 2.85 14.37
CA ALA A 444 -32.15 3.04 12.93
C ALA A 444 -32.20 1.72 12.16
N ALA A 445 -31.62 0.64 12.71
CA ALA A 445 -31.67 -0.68 12.10
C ALA A 445 -33.08 -1.30 12.15
N ILE A 446 -33.78 -1.20 13.29
CA ILE A 446 -35.15 -1.69 13.41
C ILE A 446 -36.09 -0.95 12.45
N ASP A 447 -35.95 0.37 12.31
CA ASP A 447 -36.75 1.17 11.39
C ASP A 447 -36.45 0.83 9.91
N ALA A 448 -35.19 0.47 9.59
CA ALA A 448 -34.80 0.05 8.24
C ALA A 448 -35.20 -1.39 7.88
N HIS A 449 -35.56 -2.23 8.85
CA HIS A 449 -35.78 -3.67 8.66
C HIS A 449 -37.07 -4.15 9.33
N HIS A 450 -38.16 -4.25 8.55
CA HIS A 450 -39.47 -4.69 9.04
C HIS A 450 -39.44 -6.07 9.74
N GLU A 451 -38.76 -7.06 9.15
CA GLU A 451 -38.63 -8.41 9.77
C GLU A 451 -37.94 -8.35 11.14
N LEU A 452 -36.88 -7.55 11.24
CA LEU A 452 -36.16 -7.34 12.49
C LEU A 452 -37.05 -6.61 13.52
N ARG A 453 -37.84 -5.64 13.08
CA ARG A 453 -38.82 -4.94 13.92
C ARG A 453 -39.85 -5.92 14.48
N THR A 454 -40.44 -6.76 13.64
CA THR A 454 -41.39 -7.79 14.06
C THR A 454 -40.76 -8.72 15.09
N ALA A 455 -39.56 -9.25 14.82
CA ALA A 455 -38.86 -10.15 15.73
C ALA A 455 -38.52 -9.48 17.08
N VAL A 456 -38.05 -8.22 17.08
CA VAL A 456 -37.78 -7.47 18.31
C VAL A 456 -39.05 -7.21 19.11
N LEU A 457 -40.16 -6.87 18.44
CA LEU A 457 -41.45 -6.71 19.13
C LEU A 457 -41.95 -8.03 19.73
N ASP A 458 -41.77 -9.15 19.03
CA ASP A 458 -42.12 -10.48 19.56
C ASP A 458 -41.23 -10.86 20.75
N GLY A 459 -39.93 -10.54 20.68
CA GLY A 459 -38.99 -10.72 21.79
C GLY A 459 -39.35 -9.86 23.00
N LEU A 460 -39.70 -8.59 22.79
CA LEU A 460 -40.19 -7.69 23.85
C LEU A 460 -41.51 -8.20 24.46
N ASP A 461 -42.43 -8.74 23.67
CA ASP A 461 -43.68 -9.35 24.19
C ASP A 461 -43.38 -10.56 25.09
N HIS A 462 -42.43 -11.40 24.67
CA HIS A 462 -41.97 -12.52 25.49
C HIS A 462 -41.31 -12.05 26.81
N THR A 463 -40.49 -11.00 26.76
CA THR A 463 -39.91 -10.40 27.97
C THR A 463 -40.99 -9.78 28.87
N ALA A 464 -42.01 -9.13 28.30
CA ALA A 464 -43.15 -8.60 29.06
C ALA A 464 -43.98 -9.71 29.72
N ALA A 465 -44.05 -10.89 29.10
CA ALA A 465 -44.75 -12.05 29.65
C ALA A 465 -44.01 -12.68 30.85
N THR A 466 -42.68 -12.55 30.91
CA THR A 466 -41.83 -13.33 31.82
C THR A 466 -41.07 -12.48 32.85
N GLY A 467 -40.97 -11.16 32.65
CA GLY A 467 -40.18 -10.24 33.47
C GLY A 467 -40.94 -9.02 33.99
N ASP A 468 -40.20 -8.05 34.55
CA ASP A 468 -40.79 -6.77 34.98
C ASP A 468 -41.22 -5.94 33.75
N PRO A 469 -42.51 -5.57 33.63
CA PRO A 469 -42.98 -4.81 32.48
C PRO A 469 -42.56 -3.32 32.49
N ARG A 470 -42.05 -2.79 33.61
CA ARG A 470 -41.74 -1.34 33.75
C ARG A 470 -40.72 -0.80 32.74
N PRO A 471 -39.58 -1.46 32.44
CA PRO A 471 -38.66 -1.00 31.40
C PRO A 471 -39.32 -0.96 30.01
N ILE A 472 -40.20 -1.92 29.72
CA ILE A 472 -40.93 -2.03 28.45
C ILE A 472 -41.96 -0.89 28.32
N THR A 473 -42.69 -0.58 29.39
CA THR A 473 -43.63 0.55 29.41
C THR A 473 -42.91 1.87 29.07
N ARG A 474 -41.76 2.14 29.70
CA ARG A 474 -40.94 3.33 29.40
C ARG A 474 -40.45 3.34 27.96
N LEU A 475 -39.95 2.20 27.47
CA LEU A 475 -39.46 2.06 26.10
C LEU A 475 -40.55 2.35 25.06
N LEU A 476 -41.76 1.80 25.26
CA LEU A 476 -42.90 2.00 24.36
C LEU A 476 -43.33 3.48 24.30
N ALA A 477 -43.34 4.16 25.44
CA ALA A 477 -43.70 5.57 25.55
C ALA A 477 -42.65 6.51 24.92
N ALA A 478 -41.36 6.22 25.13
CA ALA A 478 -40.27 7.11 24.74
C ALA A 478 -39.75 6.87 23.31
N GLU A 479 -39.59 5.61 22.90
CA GLU A 479 -38.83 5.27 21.69
C GLU A 479 -39.61 4.48 20.63
N LEU A 480 -40.75 3.87 21.00
CA LEU A 480 -41.61 3.09 20.10
C LEU A 480 -43.05 3.64 19.98
N PRO A 481 -43.28 4.96 19.89
CA PRO A 481 -44.64 5.48 19.83
C PRO A 481 -45.36 4.98 18.56
N GLY A 482 -46.54 4.39 18.74
CA GLY A 482 -47.36 3.90 17.62
C GLY A 482 -46.86 2.61 16.95
N ALA A 483 -46.04 1.81 17.63
CA ALA A 483 -45.71 0.46 17.15
C ALA A 483 -46.99 -0.38 16.94
N ASP A 484 -47.02 -1.20 15.88
CA ASP A 484 -48.11 -2.15 15.67
C ASP A 484 -48.02 -3.28 16.69
N LEU A 485 -48.92 -3.25 17.68
CA LEU A 485 -49.01 -4.24 18.75
C LEU A 485 -50.01 -5.36 18.44
N THR A 486 -50.50 -5.44 17.20
CA THR A 486 -51.41 -6.51 16.77
C THR A 486 -50.71 -7.86 16.94
N GLY A 487 -51.37 -8.80 17.65
CA GLY A 487 -50.81 -10.11 17.96
C GLY A 487 -49.86 -10.17 19.17
N ARG A 488 -49.65 -9.07 19.90
CA ARG A 488 -48.68 -8.96 21.01
C ARG A 488 -49.37 -8.55 22.33
N PRO A 489 -50.05 -9.49 23.01
CA PRO A 489 -50.96 -9.17 24.12
C PRO A 489 -50.24 -8.59 25.35
N HIS A 490 -49.01 -9.03 25.65
CA HIS A 490 -48.26 -8.58 26.81
C HIS A 490 -47.71 -7.16 26.60
N LEU A 491 -47.28 -6.81 25.39
CA LEU A 491 -46.94 -5.42 25.05
C LEU A 491 -48.13 -4.49 25.09
N ARG A 492 -49.30 -4.93 24.60
CA ARG A 492 -50.54 -4.15 24.73
C ARG A 492 -50.89 -3.89 26.20
N MET A 493 -50.71 -4.89 27.05
CA MET A 493 -50.93 -4.76 28.48
C MET A 493 -49.93 -3.79 29.12
N ALA A 494 -48.64 -3.90 28.78
CA ALA A 494 -47.60 -3.00 29.27
C ALA A 494 -47.80 -1.54 28.83
N ALA A 495 -48.23 -1.31 27.57
CA ALA A 495 -48.57 0.02 27.06
C ALA A 495 -49.76 0.65 27.79
N ALA A 496 -50.75 -0.16 28.17
CA ALA A 496 -51.92 0.32 28.91
C ALA A 496 -51.59 0.72 30.37
N MET A 497 -50.47 0.27 30.93
CA MET A 497 -50.04 0.64 32.28
C MET A 497 -49.43 2.05 32.36
N ASP A 498 -48.90 2.59 31.26
CA ASP A 498 -48.36 3.97 31.21
C ASP A 498 -49.44 5.04 31.45
N GLY A 499 -50.71 4.67 31.22
CA GLY A 499 -51.88 5.55 31.41
C GLY A 499 -52.59 5.40 32.76
N ARG A 500 -52.13 4.54 33.68
CA ARG A 500 -52.78 4.35 34.99
C ARG A 500 -52.01 5.08 36.09
N PRO A 501 -52.61 6.05 36.81
CA PRO A 501 -52.02 6.51 38.06
C PRO A 501 -51.94 5.32 39.03
N ALA A 502 -50.81 5.19 39.73
CA ALA A 502 -50.57 4.10 40.66
C ALA A 502 -51.71 4.02 41.70
N PRO A 503 -52.24 2.83 42.04
CA PRO A 503 -53.24 2.71 43.07
C PRO A 503 -52.58 3.03 44.42
N THR A 504 -52.90 4.20 44.98
CA THR A 504 -52.62 4.52 46.37
C THR A 504 -53.29 3.48 47.25
N ALA A 505 -52.50 2.68 47.96
CA ALA A 505 -52.99 1.79 49.00
C ALA A 505 -53.71 2.63 50.05
N THR A 506 -55.03 2.53 50.13
CA THR A 506 -55.80 2.98 51.28
C THR A 506 -56.66 1.82 51.77
N THR A 507 -56.40 1.51 53.02
CA THR A 507 -56.97 0.51 53.89
C THR A 507 -58.50 0.53 53.87
N ALA A 508 -59.07 -0.67 53.81
CA ALA A 508 -60.49 -0.94 53.95
C ALA A 508 -61.03 -0.55 55.34
N ARG A 509 -62.26 -0.02 55.39
CA ARG A 509 -63.37 -0.47 56.27
C ARG A 509 -64.70 0.24 55.92
N PRO A 510 -65.87 -0.29 56.33
CA PRO A 510 -67.05 -0.35 55.47
C PRO A 510 -68.30 0.36 56.02
N CYS A 511 -69.39 0.24 55.24
CA CYS A 511 -70.82 0.33 55.57
C CYS A 511 -71.60 1.60 55.20
N CYS A 512 -72.81 1.30 54.71
CA CYS A 512 -74.05 2.08 54.64
C CYS A 512 -74.32 2.94 53.38
N THR A 513 -75.11 2.36 52.48
CA THR A 513 -76.18 3.03 51.71
C THR A 513 -77.20 3.70 52.67
N PRO A 514 -77.92 4.80 52.32
CA PRO A 514 -78.91 4.75 51.24
C PRO A 514 -79.19 6.04 50.42
N SER A 515 -79.79 5.79 49.25
CA SER A 515 -80.93 6.52 48.63
C SER A 515 -80.96 8.06 48.66
N SER A 516 -80.97 8.71 47.50
CA SER A 516 -82.20 9.36 46.96
C SER A 516 -81.94 10.27 45.74
N ARG A 517 -82.93 10.17 44.83
CA ARG A 517 -83.40 10.97 43.68
C ARG A 517 -82.75 12.31 43.21
N PRO A 518 -82.97 12.66 41.91
CA PRO A 518 -82.44 13.84 41.21
C PRO A 518 -83.37 15.07 41.32
N PRO A 519 -82.97 16.29 40.85
CA PRO A 519 -83.39 16.71 39.50
C PRO A 519 -82.45 17.69 38.75
N ALA A 520 -82.36 17.49 37.42
CA ALA A 520 -82.71 18.43 36.33
C ALA A 520 -82.09 19.87 36.27
N PRO A 521 -82.28 20.63 35.17
CA PRO A 521 -81.17 21.21 34.40
C PRO A 521 -81.24 22.74 34.32
N THR A 522 -80.25 23.39 33.68
CA THR A 522 -80.41 24.58 32.79
C THR A 522 -79.01 25.09 32.40
N SER A 523 -78.70 25.16 31.10
CA SER A 523 -78.69 26.39 30.29
C SER A 523 -77.51 27.32 30.67
N ARG A 524 -76.70 27.90 29.78
CA ARG A 524 -76.99 28.49 28.47
C ARG A 524 -75.63 28.94 27.88
N ARG A 525 -75.50 28.85 26.56
CA ARG A 525 -74.99 29.89 25.62
C ARG A 525 -73.70 30.64 26.05
N ARG A 526 -72.61 30.63 25.28
CA ARG A 526 -72.50 31.33 23.98
C ARG A 526 -71.17 30.94 23.29
N ARG A 527 -71.27 30.42 22.06
CA ARG A 527 -70.36 30.70 20.93
C ARG A 527 -70.50 32.21 20.56
N PRO A 528 -69.68 32.85 19.69
CA PRO A 528 -68.99 32.22 18.55
C PRO A 528 -67.65 32.83 18.09
N CYS A 529 -67.03 32.13 17.11
CA CYS A 529 -66.37 32.63 15.89
C CYS A 529 -65.20 33.64 16.01
N CYS A 530 -64.14 33.64 15.19
CA CYS A 530 -63.87 32.93 13.94
C CYS A 530 -62.36 33.05 13.58
N ALA A 531 -61.89 32.06 12.82
CA ALA A 531 -61.02 32.16 11.63
C ALA A 531 -59.56 32.70 11.73
N ARG A 532 -58.62 31.74 11.70
CA ARG A 532 -57.52 31.49 10.71
C ARG A 532 -57.60 32.22 9.33
N PRO A 533 -56.58 32.12 8.43
CA PRO A 533 -55.17 31.68 8.53
C PRO A 533 -54.17 32.52 7.67
N SER A 534 -52.96 31.96 7.45
CA SER A 534 -51.92 32.21 6.42
C SER A 534 -50.64 32.86 7.00
N GLY A 535 -49.41 32.54 6.59
CA GLY A 535 -48.89 31.61 5.58
C GLY A 535 -47.40 31.94 5.33
N SER A 536 -46.52 30.94 5.43
CA SER A 536 -45.24 30.70 4.75
C SER A 536 -44.13 31.76 4.56
N SER A 537 -42.89 31.30 4.85
CA SER A 537 -41.68 31.32 3.98
C SER A 537 -40.55 32.36 4.20
N GLY A 538 -39.29 31.87 4.11
CA GLY A 538 -38.09 32.61 3.68
C GLY A 538 -37.05 32.90 4.79
N ALA A 539 -36.03 32.07 5.04
CA ALA A 539 -34.74 31.92 4.32
C ALA A 539 -33.64 32.99 4.61
N THR A 540 -32.66 32.56 5.43
CA THR A 540 -31.19 32.65 5.26
C THR A 540 -30.45 33.98 5.01
N HIS A 541 -29.49 34.32 5.90
CA HIS A 541 -28.04 34.36 5.58
C HIS A 541 -27.19 34.52 6.86
N ARG A 542 -26.18 33.64 7.03
CA ARG A 542 -25.12 33.73 8.06
C ARG A 542 -23.80 34.16 7.40
N SER A 543 -23.07 35.03 8.09
CA SER A 543 -21.72 35.51 7.78
C SER A 543 -20.62 34.46 8.06
N PRO A 544 -19.44 34.53 7.41
CA PRO A 544 -18.32 33.64 7.67
C PRO A 544 -17.31 34.22 8.69
N PRO A 545 -16.48 33.37 9.37
CA PRO A 545 -15.36 33.82 10.20
C PRO A 545 -14.00 33.79 9.46
N PRO A 546 -12.95 34.48 9.99
CA PRO A 546 -11.66 34.66 9.32
C PRO A 546 -10.62 33.57 9.62
N ARG A 547 -9.62 33.49 8.72
CA ARG A 547 -8.43 32.62 8.75
C ARG A 547 -7.43 33.03 9.86
N PRO A 548 -6.66 32.09 10.45
CA PRO A 548 -5.50 32.43 11.25
C PRO A 548 -4.18 32.37 10.47
N THR A 549 -3.30 33.28 10.88
CA THR A 549 -1.95 33.60 10.41
C THR A 549 -0.88 32.59 10.85
N ARG A 550 0.17 32.50 10.02
CA ARG A 550 1.44 31.79 10.27
C ARG A 550 2.24 32.49 11.38
N CYS A 551 2.83 31.70 12.29
CA CYS A 551 3.96 32.13 13.11
C CYS A 551 5.15 31.19 12.91
N SER A 552 6.31 31.82 12.76
CA SER A 552 7.64 31.26 12.54
C SER A 552 8.44 31.35 13.84
N THR A 553 9.13 30.29 14.23
CA THR A 553 10.18 30.27 15.26
C THR A 553 11.24 29.26 14.79
N ARG A 554 12.36 29.70 14.19
CA ARG A 554 13.65 30.05 14.79
C ARG A 554 14.11 29.15 15.96
N SER A 555 15.11 28.32 15.65
CA SER A 555 16.03 27.66 16.57
C SER A 555 16.90 28.66 17.35
N PRO A 556 17.53 28.20 18.44
CA PRO A 556 18.99 28.37 18.51
C PRO A 556 19.74 27.12 19.01
N THR A 557 21.04 27.23 18.81
CA THR A 557 22.17 26.30 18.89
C THR A 557 22.77 26.10 20.29
N ALA A 558 23.63 25.06 20.35
CA ALA A 558 24.85 24.88 21.18
C ALA A 558 24.74 24.04 22.46
N GLY A 559 25.73 23.15 22.66
CA GLY A 559 25.93 22.43 23.92
C GLY A 559 26.85 21.20 23.83
N THR A 560 28.13 21.41 23.55
CA THR A 560 29.23 20.45 23.62
C THR A 560 29.37 19.84 25.02
N THR A 561 29.48 18.51 25.16
CA THR A 561 30.28 17.92 26.26
C THR A 561 30.78 16.52 25.94
N ARG A 562 31.96 16.25 26.50
CA ARG A 562 32.96 15.25 26.17
C ARG A 562 33.06 14.28 27.35
N THR A 563 32.87 12.98 27.16
CA THR A 563 33.20 11.92 28.13
C THR A 563 33.44 10.62 27.37
N ALA A 564 34.69 10.22 27.17
CA ALA A 564 35.48 9.34 28.05
C ALA A 564 35.11 7.85 27.89
N SER A 565 35.94 7.14 27.12
CA SER A 565 36.00 5.68 27.04
C SER A 565 36.37 5.04 28.38
N PRO A 566 36.01 3.76 28.56
CA PRO A 566 36.89 2.82 29.22
C PRO A 566 37.31 1.69 28.28
N ARG A 567 38.63 1.48 28.25
CA ARG A 567 39.30 0.27 27.77
C ARG A 567 38.74 -0.96 28.49
N ARG A 568 38.44 -2.03 27.74
CA ARG A 568 38.49 -3.40 28.26
C ARG A 568 39.24 -4.28 27.27
N SER A 569 40.44 -4.65 27.69
CA SER A 569 41.23 -5.75 27.18
C SER A 569 40.52 -7.07 27.48
N TYR A 570 40.38 -7.96 26.50
CA TYR A 570 40.29 -9.40 26.74
C TYR A 570 40.93 -10.14 25.55
N ALA A 571 41.94 -10.94 25.87
CA ALA A 571 42.62 -11.88 25.00
C ALA A 571 41.78 -13.18 24.84
N PRO A 572 42.08 -14.04 23.84
CA PRO A 572 41.13 -15.01 23.29
C PRO A 572 41.25 -16.40 23.94
N PRO A 573 40.24 -17.27 23.77
CA PRO A 573 40.46 -18.70 23.86
C PRO A 573 40.44 -19.35 22.46
N SER A 574 41.52 -20.06 22.17
CA SER A 574 41.58 -21.11 21.16
C SER A 574 40.69 -22.28 21.61
N THR A 575 39.94 -22.90 20.69
CA THR A 575 39.82 -24.38 20.55
C THR A 575 38.82 -24.72 19.44
N ALA A 576 39.33 -25.38 18.38
CA ALA A 576 38.57 -26.33 17.55
C ALA A 576 38.45 -27.66 18.36
N PRO A 577 37.49 -28.58 18.10
CA PRO A 577 37.27 -29.31 16.82
C PRO A 577 35.75 -29.46 16.52
N ALA A 578 35.19 -30.14 15.52
CA ALA A 578 35.59 -31.32 14.76
C ALA A 578 34.85 -31.36 13.41
N ARG A 579 35.51 -31.99 12.43
CA ARG A 579 34.96 -32.38 11.12
C ARG A 579 34.08 -33.61 11.27
N THR A 580 32.90 -33.59 10.66
CA THR A 580 32.16 -34.83 10.34
C THR A 580 31.93 -34.90 8.83
N ARG A 581 32.70 -35.79 8.20
CA ARG A 581 32.52 -36.24 6.82
C ARG A 581 31.21 -37.02 6.71
N TRP A 582 30.37 -36.68 5.75
CA TRP A 582 29.36 -37.57 5.21
C TRP A 582 29.76 -37.98 3.79
N ARG A 583 29.88 -39.29 3.55
CA ARG A 583 29.98 -39.92 2.22
C ARG A 583 28.71 -40.75 1.95
N PRO A 584 28.35 -40.96 0.68
CA PRO A 584 27.01 -41.39 0.27
C PRO A 584 26.87 -42.92 0.22
N GLY A 585 25.67 -43.41 0.59
CA GLY A 585 25.27 -44.80 0.46
C GLY A 585 24.55 -45.07 -0.86
N TRP A 586 25.16 -45.91 -1.68
CA TRP A 586 24.56 -46.60 -2.83
C TRP A 586 23.49 -47.61 -2.37
N ARG A 587 22.35 -47.67 -3.09
CA ARG A 587 21.65 -48.94 -3.40
C ARG A 587 21.02 -48.89 -4.79
N ARG A 588 21.51 -49.77 -5.66
CA ARG A 588 20.77 -50.45 -6.76
C ARG A 588 19.55 -51.16 -6.14
N THR A 589 18.40 -51.39 -6.76
CA THR A 589 18.11 -52.04 -8.06
C THR A 589 16.58 -52.02 -8.22
N CYS A 590 16.04 -51.83 -9.42
CA CYS A 590 14.96 -52.66 -9.98
C CYS A 590 14.64 -52.21 -11.42
N SER A 591 15.03 -53.08 -12.35
CA SER A 591 14.57 -53.14 -13.73
C SER A 591 13.12 -53.65 -13.81
N ARG A 592 12.33 -53.17 -14.78
CA ARG A 592 11.61 -54.03 -15.72
C ARG A 592 10.88 -53.22 -16.81
N ALA A 593 11.06 -53.74 -18.03
CA ALA A 593 10.34 -53.56 -19.30
C ALA A 593 10.39 -52.18 -19.95
#